data_AF-A0A835UK29-F1
#
_entry.id   AF-A0A835UK29-F1
#
_cell.length_a   1.000
_cell.length_b   1.000
_cell.length_c   1.000
_cell.angle_alpha   90.00
_cell.angle_beta   90.00
_cell.angle_gamma   90.00
#
_symmetry.space_group_name_H-M   'P 1'
#
loop_
_entity.id
_entity.type
_entity.pdbx_description
1 polymer ?
#
loop_
_entity_poly.entity_id
_entity_poly.type
_entity_poly.pdbx_seq_one_letter_code
_entity_poly.pdbx_strand_id
1 'polypeptide(L)'
;MLLFKEMRNLGFELNSMTYNSLLSSLLRLEDLIHGKQVHCLVMKEGLDFDPYIAVSLLTMYSKCGSSEDFIKVCSNVMEWDQVSFNSIISGFSHLGSCWEVLQKFSDMRRACLDMDVFTLASVPELLASPLLFKKAGKPML
;
A
#
# COMPACT_ATOMS: atom_id res chain seq x y z
N MET A 1 0.82 21.50 -3.89
CA MET A 1 1.49 22.12 -2.73
C MET A 1 0.91 23.47 -2.32
N LEU A 2 0.82 24.48 -3.19
CA LEU A 2 0.30 25.81 -2.82
C LEU A 2 -1.13 25.74 -2.28
N LEU A 3 -2.04 25.09 -3.01
CA LEU A 3 -3.43 24.92 -2.59
C LEU A 3 -3.56 24.19 -1.23
N PHE A 4 -2.73 23.18 -0.98
CA PHE A 4 -2.68 22.48 0.30
C PHE A 4 -2.23 23.39 1.46
N LYS A 5 -1.19 24.21 1.24
CA LYS A 5 -0.73 25.19 2.22
C LYS A 5 -1.81 26.24 2.50
N GLU A 6 -2.51 26.69 1.47
CA GLU A 6 -3.60 27.66 1.59
C GLU A 6 -4.79 27.09 2.36
N MET A 7 -5.23 25.86 2.06
CA MET A 7 -6.27 25.17 2.82
C MET A 7 -5.92 25.07 4.32
N ARG A 8 -4.67 24.76 4.65
CA ARG A 8 -4.21 24.74 6.05
C ARG A 8 -4.18 26.12 6.69
N ASN A 9 -3.71 27.13 5.98
CA ASN A 9 -3.66 28.51 6.49
C ASN A 9 -5.07 29.06 6.75
N LEU A 10 -6.06 28.62 5.98
CA LEU A 10 -7.47 28.93 6.18
C LEU A 10 -8.14 28.10 7.28
N GLY A 11 -7.41 27.19 7.93
CA GLY A 11 -7.90 26.39 9.07
C GLY A 11 -8.80 25.22 8.68
N PHE A 12 -8.78 24.77 7.42
CA PHE A 12 -9.53 23.58 7.03
C PHE A 12 -8.92 22.33 7.68
N GLU A 13 -9.77 21.52 8.32
CA GLU A 13 -9.41 20.16 8.70
C GLU A 13 -9.23 19.33 7.43
N LEU A 14 -8.02 18.81 7.26
CA LEU A 14 -7.69 17.95 6.13
C LEU A 14 -8.15 16.54 6.47
N ASN A 15 -8.77 15.88 5.50
CA ASN A 15 -9.22 14.51 5.62
C ASN A 15 -8.36 13.57 4.77
N SER A 16 -8.56 12.27 4.93
CA SER A 16 -7.85 11.21 4.20
C SER A 16 -7.87 11.39 2.68
N MET A 17 -8.97 11.90 2.11
CA MET A 17 -9.09 12.18 0.68
C MET A 17 -8.12 13.27 0.20
N THR A 18 -7.92 14.31 1.02
CA THR A 18 -6.99 15.41 0.70
C THR A 18 -5.55 14.92 0.72
N TYR A 19 -5.19 14.11 1.71
CA TYR A 19 -3.87 13.48 1.79
C TYR A 19 -3.61 12.51 0.65
N ASN A 20 -4.57 11.66 0.29
CA ASN A 20 -4.44 10.74 -0.84
C ASN A 20 -4.25 11.47 -2.17
N SER A 21 -4.97 12.57 -2.38
CA SER A 21 -4.81 13.41 -3.56
C SER A 21 -3.42 14.05 -3.61
N LEU A 22 -2.92 14.51 -2.46
CA LEU A 22 -1.58 15.09 -2.35
C LEU A 22 -0.49 14.04 -2.61
N LEU A 23 -0.56 12.89 -1.95
CA LEU A 23 0.38 11.77 -2.15
C LEU A 23 0.39 11.29 -3.60
N SER A 24 -0.77 11.20 -4.24
CA SER A 24 -0.88 10.86 -5.67
C SER A 24 -0.21 11.89 -6.58
N SER A 25 -0.30 13.18 -6.23
CA SER A 25 0.39 14.24 -6.98
C SER A 25 1.90 14.20 -6.79
N LEU A 26 2.38 13.90 -5.59
CA LEU A 26 3.80 13.77 -5.25
C LEU A 26 4.42 12.53 -5.90
N LEU A 27 3.64 11.46 -5.99
CA LEU A 27 4.01 10.24 -6.70
C LEU A 27 4.32 10.49 -8.18
N ARG A 28 3.50 11.31 -8.85
CA ARG A 28 3.74 11.69 -10.26
C ARG A 28 5.01 12.52 -10.46
N LEU A 29 5.48 13.18 -9.41
CA LEU A 29 6.67 14.02 -9.42
C LEU A 29 7.89 13.30 -8.84
N GLU A 30 7.73 12.06 -8.36
CA GLU A 30 8.74 11.29 -7.62
C GLU A 30 9.38 12.09 -6.47
N ASP A 31 8.59 12.95 -5.83
CA ASP A 31 9.06 13.93 -4.86
C ASP A 31 9.08 13.36 -3.44
N LEU A 32 10.12 12.59 -3.14
CA LEU A 32 10.29 11.91 -1.85
C LEU A 32 10.38 12.88 -0.68
N ILE A 33 11.04 14.04 -0.86
CA ILE A 33 11.24 15.02 0.22
C ILE A 33 9.90 15.50 0.74
N HIS A 34 9.03 15.92 -0.18
CA HIS A 34 7.71 16.37 0.18
C HIS A 34 6.78 15.21 0.58
N GLY A 35 6.95 14.02 0.00
CA GLY A 35 6.27 12.80 0.45
C GLY A 35 6.50 12.51 1.93
N LYS A 36 7.74 12.63 2.41
CA LYS A 36 8.07 12.48 3.84
C LYS A 36 7.44 13.55 4.72
N GLN A 37 7.40 14.80 4.27
CA GLN A 37 6.73 15.87 5.01
C GLN A 37 5.23 15.57 5.16
N VAL A 38 4.60 15.10 4.10
CA VAL A 38 3.19 14.70 4.13
C VAL A 38 2.97 13.50 5.06
N HIS A 39 3.83 12.49 5.02
CA HIS A 39 3.76 11.36 5.94
C HIS A 39 3.85 11.81 7.41
N CYS A 40 4.77 12.71 7.77
CA CYS A 40 4.83 13.26 9.12
C CYS A 40 3.55 14.00 9.53
N LEU A 41 2.89 14.69 8.58
CA LEU A 41 1.60 15.36 8.84
C LEU A 41 0.48 14.35 9.08
N VAL A 42 0.40 13.30 8.26
CA VAL A 42 -0.54 12.19 8.43
C VAL A 42 -0.42 11.58 9.83
N MET A 43 0.81 11.29 10.28
CA MET A 43 1.05 10.74 11.63
C MET A 43 0.64 11.74 12.73
N LYS A 44 0.94 13.03 12.55
CA LYS A 44 0.57 14.06 13.53
C LYS A 44 -0.95 14.19 13.69
N GLU A 45 -1.70 13.95 12.61
CA GLU A 45 -3.15 14.01 12.60
C GLU A 45 -3.80 12.66 12.97
N GLY A 46 -3.01 11.63 13.28
CA GLY A 46 -3.49 10.30 13.66
C GLY A 46 -4.17 9.54 12.53
N LEU A 47 -3.89 9.94 11.28
CA LEU A 47 -4.48 9.35 10.07
C LEU A 47 -3.61 8.22 9.49
N ASP A 48 -2.49 7.88 10.13
CA ASP A 48 -1.59 6.80 9.72
C ASP A 48 -2.20 5.40 9.85
N PHE A 49 -3.27 5.27 10.64
CA PHE A 49 -4.08 4.04 10.74
C PHE A 49 -5.15 3.92 9.64
N ASP A 50 -5.39 4.98 8.84
CA ASP A 50 -6.34 4.90 7.74
C ASP A 50 -5.78 3.99 6.63
N PRO A 51 -6.47 2.88 6.29
CA PRO A 51 -5.95 1.89 5.35
C PRO A 51 -5.72 2.48 3.95
N TYR A 52 -6.53 3.47 3.54
CA TYR A 52 -6.36 4.13 2.25
C TYR A 52 -5.12 5.02 2.21
N ILE A 53 -4.82 5.69 3.32
CA ILE A 53 -3.60 6.51 3.43
C ILE A 53 -2.37 5.61 3.52
N ALA A 54 -2.43 4.52 4.29
CA ALA A 54 -1.35 3.55 4.37
C ALA A 54 -1.00 2.99 2.97
N VAL A 55 -1.99 2.55 2.20
CA VAL A 55 -1.80 2.10 0.80
C VAL A 55 -1.17 3.18 -0.08
N SER A 56 -1.59 4.43 0.07
CA SER A 56 -1.05 5.56 -0.69
C SER A 56 0.41 5.85 -0.33
N LEU A 57 0.77 5.77 0.95
CA LEU A 57 2.14 5.92 1.45
C LEU A 57 3.04 4.78 0.97
N LEU A 58 2.57 3.54 1.05
CA LEU A 58 3.27 2.36 0.54
C LEU A 58 3.58 2.50 -0.94
N THR A 59 2.58 2.87 -1.73
CA THR A 59 2.74 3.09 -3.18
C THR A 59 3.74 4.23 -3.47
N MET A 60 3.68 5.31 -2.68
CA MET A 60 4.58 6.45 -2.82
C MET A 60 6.02 6.05 -2.53
N TYR A 61 6.28 5.42 -1.39
CA TYR A 61 7.64 5.01 -1.00
C TYR A 61 8.22 3.93 -1.91
N SER A 62 7.40 2.99 -2.38
CA SER A 62 7.88 1.96 -3.32
C SER A 62 8.33 2.56 -4.65
N LYS A 63 7.58 3.53 -5.19
CA LYS A 63 7.91 4.17 -6.47
C LYS A 63 9.04 5.20 -6.34
N CYS A 64 9.12 5.90 -5.22
CA CYS A 64 10.23 6.80 -4.92
C CYS A 64 11.51 6.06 -4.46
N GLY A 65 11.49 4.73 -4.39
CA GLY A 65 12.68 3.91 -4.11
C GLY A 65 13.11 3.88 -2.64
N SER A 66 12.29 4.35 -1.69
CA SER A 66 12.66 4.37 -0.26
C SER A 66 12.20 3.10 0.45
N SER A 67 13.06 2.06 0.44
CA SER A 67 12.76 0.78 1.10
C SER A 67 12.60 0.93 2.62
N GLU A 68 13.44 1.72 3.26
CA GLU A 68 13.39 1.90 4.71
C GLU A 68 12.06 2.51 5.18
N ASP A 69 11.61 3.58 4.52
CA ASP A 69 10.34 4.22 4.88
C ASP A 69 9.13 3.34 4.50
N PHE A 70 9.23 2.61 3.39
CA PHE A 70 8.23 1.63 3.00
C PHE A 70 8.03 0.56 4.09
N ILE A 71 9.12 -0.01 4.61
CA ILE A 71 9.07 -1.02 5.68
C ILE A 71 8.49 -0.46 6.98
N LYS A 72 8.78 0.81 7.31
CA LYS A 72 8.17 1.49 8.47
C LYS A 72 6.67 1.59 8.31
N VAL A 73 6.17 1.99 7.15
CA VAL A 73 4.73 2.05 6.88
C VAL A 73 4.10 0.65 6.96
N CYS A 74 4.72 -0.36 6.34
CA CYS A 74 4.26 -1.76 6.45
C CYS A 74 4.11 -2.21 7.90
N SER A 75 5.04 -1.82 8.77
CA SER A 75 5.04 -2.22 10.19
C SER A 75 3.95 -1.55 11.01
N ASN A 76 3.42 -0.41 10.54
CA ASN A 76 2.35 0.34 11.20
C ASN A 76 0.95 -0.07 10.72
N VAL A 77 0.83 -0.88 9.66
CA VAL A 77 -0.46 -1.41 9.21
C VAL A 77 -0.97 -2.44 10.21
N MET A 78 -1.97 -2.05 10.99
CA MET A 78 -2.53 -2.87 12.08
C MET A 78 -3.48 -3.96 11.56
N GLU A 79 -4.29 -3.64 10.54
CA GLU A 79 -5.21 -4.57 9.90
C GLU A 79 -4.84 -4.73 8.42
N TRP A 80 -4.56 -5.98 8.03
CA TRP A 80 -4.17 -6.32 6.68
C TRP A 80 -5.39 -6.85 5.94
N ASP A 81 -6.07 -5.97 5.22
CA ASP A 81 -7.04 -6.38 4.22
C ASP A 81 -6.34 -6.83 2.92
N GLN A 82 -7.10 -7.43 2.00
CA GLN A 82 -6.58 -7.91 0.73
C GLN A 82 -5.92 -6.79 -0.10
N VAL A 83 -6.38 -5.55 0.04
CA VAL A 83 -5.87 -4.39 -0.70
C VAL A 83 -4.50 -3.99 -0.18
N SER A 84 -4.37 -3.77 1.13
CA SER A 84 -3.12 -3.45 1.83
C SER A 84 -2.03 -4.47 1.51
N PHE A 85 -2.39 -5.75 1.51
CA PHE A 85 -1.48 -6.84 1.18
C PHE A 85 -0.96 -6.80 -0.25
N ASN A 86 -1.84 -6.64 -1.24
CA ASN A 86 -1.46 -6.56 -2.65
C ASN A 86 -0.54 -5.36 -2.90
N SER A 87 -0.81 -4.22 -2.26
CA SER A 87 0.04 -3.04 -2.32
C SER A 87 1.43 -3.29 -1.76
N ILE A 88 1.56 -4.08 -0.69
CA ILE A 88 2.85 -4.39 -0.08
C ILE A 88 3.68 -5.32 -0.96
N ILE A 89 3.06 -6.39 -1.49
CA ILE A 89 3.72 -7.29 -2.44
C ILE A 89 4.20 -6.52 -3.68
N SER A 90 3.34 -5.67 -4.25
CA SER A 90 3.69 -4.85 -5.41
C SER A 90 4.81 -3.87 -5.09
N GLY A 91 4.76 -3.22 -3.92
CA GLY A 91 5.74 -2.23 -3.51
C GLY A 91 7.13 -2.82 -3.33
N PHE A 92 7.25 -3.97 -2.67
CA PHE A 92 8.53 -4.64 -2.56
C PHE A 92 9.05 -5.21 -3.89
N SER A 93 8.16 -5.69 -4.77
CA SER A 93 8.55 -6.11 -6.12
C SER A 93 9.18 -4.95 -6.89
N HIS A 94 8.69 -3.72 -6.68
CA HIS A 94 9.28 -2.50 -7.23
C HIS A 94 10.62 -2.14 -6.59
N LEU A 95 10.77 -2.35 -5.28
CA LEU A 95 11.99 -2.05 -4.52
C LEU A 95 13.09 -3.13 -4.67
N GLY A 96 12.85 -4.20 -5.43
CA GLY A 96 13.81 -5.28 -5.67
C GLY A 96 14.13 -6.14 -4.43
N SER A 97 13.38 -5.98 -3.34
CA SER A 97 13.64 -6.65 -2.06
C SER A 97 12.74 -7.87 -1.87
N CYS A 98 12.91 -8.89 -2.72
CA CYS A 98 12.07 -10.09 -2.73
C CYS A 98 12.14 -10.93 -1.43
N TRP A 99 13.27 -10.93 -0.72
CA TRP A 99 13.44 -11.77 0.47
C TRP A 99 12.60 -11.30 1.66
N GLU A 100 12.57 -9.99 1.92
CA GLU A 100 11.77 -9.40 2.99
C GLU A 100 10.27 -9.58 2.74
N VAL A 101 9.83 -9.54 1.47
CA VAL A 101 8.45 -9.92 1.06
C VAL A 101 8.12 -11.33 1.50
N LEU A 102 8.97 -12.29 1.15
CA LEU A 102 8.69 -13.69 1.37
C LEU A 102 8.65 -14.01 2.86
N GLN A 103 9.52 -13.37 3.64
CA GLN A 103 9.52 -13.50 5.08
C GLN A 103 8.26 -12.86 5.70
N LYS A 104 7.88 -11.63 5.30
CA LYS A 104 6.64 -11.00 5.79
C LYS A 104 5.38 -11.71 5.33
N PHE A 105 5.33 -12.20 4.09
CA PHE A 105 4.27 -13.05 3.57
C PHE A 105 4.13 -14.35 4.37
N SER A 106 5.25 -14.94 4.81
CA SER A 106 5.25 -16.11 5.69
C SER A 106 4.74 -15.79 7.09
N ASP A 107 5.19 -14.68 7.69
CA ASP A 107 4.71 -14.20 8.99
C ASP A 107 3.21 -13.88 8.94
N MET A 108 2.76 -13.24 7.86
CA MET A 108 1.36 -12.90 7.61
C MET A 108 0.47 -14.12 7.40
N ARG A 109 0.93 -15.15 6.68
CA ARG A 109 0.17 -16.41 6.59
C ARG A 109 -0.02 -17.04 7.97
N ARG A 110 0.96 -16.93 8.87
CA ARG A 110 0.85 -17.43 10.24
C ARG A 110 -0.11 -16.59 11.09
N ALA A 111 -0.13 -15.27 10.91
CA ALA A 111 -1.08 -14.38 11.60
C ALA A 111 -2.50 -14.44 11.02
N CYS A 112 -2.64 -14.66 9.71
CA CYS A 112 -3.91 -14.81 9.02
C CYS A 112 -4.56 -16.20 9.27
N LEU A 113 -3.77 -17.21 9.64
CA LEU A 113 -4.28 -18.49 10.16
C LEU A 113 -5.03 -18.34 11.51
N ASP A 114 -4.87 -17.21 12.21
CA ASP A 114 -5.66 -16.85 13.42
C ASP A 114 -6.93 -16.04 13.10
N MET A 115 -7.09 -15.51 11.88
CA MET A 115 -8.36 -14.91 11.43
C MET A 115 -9.17 -15.95 10.65
N ASP A 116 -10.35 -16.24 11.18
CA ASP A 116 -11.19 -17.40 10.87
C ASP A 116 -11.28 -17.83 9.39
N VAL A 117 -11.31 -19.16 9.22
CA VAL A 117 -11.37 -19.99 8.00
C VAL A 117 -12.39 -19.52 6.95
N PHE A 118 -13.34 -18.65 7.32
CA PHE A 118 -14.40 -18.15 6.45
C PHE A 118 -13.92 -17.19 5.35
N THR A 119 -12.88 -16.39 5.61
CA THR A 119 -12.35 -15.42 4.62
C THR A 119 -11.40 -16.09 3.61
N LEU A 120 -10.74 -17.18 4.01
CA LEU A 120 -9.89 -17.97 3.10
C LEU A 120 -10.71 -18.79 2.09
N ALA A 121 -11.99 -19.08 2.36
CA ALA A 121 -12.85 -19.87 1.50
C ALA A 121 -13.46 -19.08 0.33
N SER A 122 -13.49 -17.74 0.38
CA SER A 122 -14.08 -16.90 -0.68
C SER A 122 -13.10 -16.52 -1.80
N VAL A 123 -11.79 -16.71 -1.59
CA VAL A 123 -10.74 -16.36 -2.55
C VAL A 123 -10.46 -17.43 -3.63
N PRO A 124 -10.60 -18.76 -3.39
CA PRO A 124 -10.44 -19.77 -4.43
C PRO A 124 -11.44 -19.62 -5.58
N GLU A 125 -12.66 -19.16 -5.29
CA GLU A 125 -13.73 -19.02 -6.27
C GLU A 125 -13.48 -17.87 -7.26
N LEU A 126 -12.82 -16.80 -6.81
CA LEU A 126 -12.40 -15.68 -7.67
C LEU A 126 -11.26 -16.08 -8.61
N LEU A 127 -10.37 -16.97 -8.16
CA LEU A 127 -9.24 -17.50 -8.93
C LEU A 127 -9.63 -18.66 -9.87
N ALA A 128 -10.80 -19.28 -9.65
CA ALA A 128 -11.31 -20.38 -10.48
C ALA A 128 -12.12 -19.91 -11.71
N SER A 129 -12.31 -18.61 -11.92
CA SER A 129 -12.97 -18.12 -13.13
C SER A 129 -12.13 -18.45 -14.39
N PRO A 130 -12.66 -19.16 -15.41
CA PRO A 130 -11.87 -19.75 -16.51
C PRO A 130 -11.24 -18.75 -17.51
N LEU A 131 -11.25 -17.45 -17.22
CA LEU A 131 -10.89 -16.41 -18.20
C LEU A 131 -9.39 -16.11 -18.28
N LEU A 132 -8.56 -16.58 -17.34
CA LEU A 132 -7.10 -16.35 -17.36
C LEU A 132 -6.27 -17.56 -17.81
N PHE A 133 -6.81 -18.79 -17.83
CA PHE A 133 -6.04 -19.99 -18.21
C PHE A 133 -5.91 -20.23 -19.73
N LYS A 134 -6.55 -19.43 -20.60
CA LYS A 134 -6.51 -19.68 -22.04
C LYS A 134 -5.34 -19.06 -22.82
N LYS A 135 -4.37 -18.39 -22.16
CA LYS A 135 -3.27 -17.71 -22.87
C LYS A 135 -1.83 -18.12 -22.55
N ALA A 136 -1.61 -19.17 -21.74
CA ALA A 136 -0.25 -19.61 -21.41
C ALA A 136 -0.04 -21.14 -21.58
N GLY A 137 -0.68 -21.74 -22.58
CA GLY A 137 -0.49 -23.16 -22.86
C GLY A 137 -0.86 -23.55 -24.28
N LYS A 138 0.12 -23.52 -25.19
CA LYS A 138 0.19 -24.45 -26.32
C LYS A 138 1.65 -24.80 -26.60
N PRO A 139 2.08 -26.05 -26.36
CA PRO A 139 3.05 -26.72 -27.22
C PRO A 139 2.31 -27.38 -28.40
N MET A 140 2.99 -27.48 -29.56
CA MET A 140 2.70 -28.24 -30.80
C MET A 140 3.08 -27.35 -31.99
N LEU A 141 4.02 -27.67 -32.87
CA LEU A 141 4.72 -28.91 -33.26
C LEU A 141 6.19 -28.57 -33.56
#